data_AF-A0A498LAS3-F1
#
_entry.id   AF-A0A498LAS3-F1
#
_cell.length_a   1.000
_cell.length_b   1.000
_cell.length_c   1.000
_cell.angle_alpha   90.00
_cell.angle_beta   90.00
_cell.angle_gamma   90.00
#
_symmetry.space_group_name_H-M   'P 1'
#
loop_
_entity.id
_entity.type
_entity.pdbx_description
1 polymer ?
#
loop_
_entity_poly.entity_id
_entity_poly.type
_entity_poly.pdbx_seq_one_letter_code
_entity_poly.pdbx_strand_id
1 'polypeptide(L)'
;MCIKSANVYSGRIVSQKDDPYETLAAEMNSHYASERRCAVEVLKGELYAVQEENVYNRVRVIEVPEKGEQLFSSVTACFIDEGRTQEVKSHQLLQLPAQFQNLPGQAVEFILCRAQPVDGEVDWNPKVTRAISQKIKGKLHQARVVMSVGDTVWVDPMVRMTRVPGLKTYINEYNVHAEILASGFGVNNPQHVDLLKRVFQGDENANTLQHLPDDRVEVTDDDLTSKMKDLCSGHNAMEFNQTPISPQNNSAGLCNGDLQDTVDDDNDDDSSEGRMNFMSPDLNGFSSPNQTRSASSETGMFIHIFHPQIKWFQRGELVTVYIKLISPVMQKCEFYSDTVVYSGYVNDRHYYAKLELSGDIMAEECSWEMKCNEPVMKLKKKDKRDWRTLLKHKA
;
A
#
# COMPACT_ATOMS: atom_id res chain seq x y z
N MET A 1 3.84 -13.77 -3.85
CA MET A 1 4.12 -12.75 -2.81
C MET A 1 3.61 -11.40 -3.31
N CYS A 2 2.69 -10.80 -2.57
CA CYS A 2 2.16 -9.45 -2.76
C CYS A 2 2.99 -8.43 -1.96
N ILE A 3 3.17 -7.22 -2.47
CA ILE A 3 3.92 -6.13 -1.82
C ILE A 3 2.92 -5.02 -1.50
N LYS A 4 2.73 -4.71 -0.21
CA LYS A 4 1.85 -3.62 0.24
C LYS A 4 2.61 -2.31 0.40
N SER A 5 3.80 -2.36 0.97
CA SER A 5 4.70 -1.21 1.13
C SER A 5 6.16 -1.65 1.05
N ALA A 6 7.11 -0.72 1.23
CA ALA A 6 8.51 -1.06 1.21
C ALA A 6 8.92 -2.05 2.30
N ASN A 7 8.19 -2.13 3.43
CA ASN A 7 8.49 -3.05 4.55
C ASN A 7 7.32 -3.99 4.91
N VAL A 8 6.18 -3.94 4.22
CA VAL A 8 5.03 -4.81 4.46
C VAL A 8 4.71 -5.63 3.20
N TYR A 9 4.65 -6.95 3.36
CA TYR A 9 4.47 -7.91 2.29
C TYR A 9 3.43 -8.96 2.67
N SER A 10 2.89 -9.68 1.70
CA SER A 10 2.12 -10.91 1.95
C SER A 10 2.65 -12.06 1.11
N GLY A 11 2.84 -13.22 1.71
CA GLY A 11 3.39 -14.38 1.01
C GLY A 11 3.23 -15.68 1.79
N ARG A 12 3.73 -16.76 1.21
CA ARG A 12 3.66 -18.10 1.82
C ARG A 12 4.90 -18.36 2.67
N ILE A 13 4.72 -19.00 3.82
CA ILE A 13 5.81 -19.63 4.56
C ILE A 13 6.02 -21.01 3.93
N VAL A 14 7.19 -21.23 3.31
CA VAL A 14 7.50 -22.51 2.66
C VAL A 14 8.43 -23.35 3.53
N SER A 15 8.11 -24.64 3.68
CA SER A 15 8.99 -25.63 4.30
C SER A 15 9.86 -26.28 3.22
N GLN A 16 11.11 -26.63 3.56
CA GLN A 16 12.01 -27.31 2.62
C GLN A 16 11.60 -28.75 2.31
N LYS A 17 10.72 -29.35 3.11
CA LYS A 17 10.38 -30.77 3.03
C LYS A 17 9.00 -31.05 2.45
N ASP A 18 8.08 -30.10 2.58
CA ASP A 18 6.68 -30.28 2.22
C ASP A 18 6.05 -28.92 1.92
N ASP A 19 5.35 -28.81 0.80
CA ASP A 19 4.62 -27.63 0.38
C ASP A 19 3.20 -28.04 -0.03
N PRO A 20 2.24 -28.08 0.92
CA PRO A 20 0.89 -28.55 0.65
C PRO A 20 0.15 -27.68 -0.37
N TYR A 21 0.59 -26.44 -0.57
CA TYR A 21 0.02 -25.56 -1.59
C TYR A 21 0.35 -26.05 -3.00
N GLU A 22 1.55 -26.59 -3.25
CA GLU A 22 1.92 -27.09 -4.58
C GLU A 22 1.07 -28.30 -4.97
N THR A 23 0.79 -29.20 -4.01
CA THR A 23 -0.15 -30.31 -4.20
C THR A 23 -1.56 -29.79 -4.49
N LEU A 24 -2.06 -28.86 -3.68
CA LEU A 24 -3.37 -28.24 -3.90
C LEU A 24 -3.46 -27.58 -5.29
N ALA A 25 -2.44 -26.82 -5.69
CA ALA A 25 -2.42 -26.13 -6.98
C ALA A 25 -2.45 -27.13 -8.16
N ALA A 26 -1.70 -28.23 -8.06
CA ALA A 26 -1.73 -29.30 -9.07
C ALA A 26 -3.11 -29.98 -9.14
N GLU A 27 -3.72 -30.28 -7.99
CA GLU A 27 -5.05 -30.89 -7.94
C GLU A 27 -6.15 -29.96 -8.46
N MET A 28 -6.11 -28.67 -8.12
CA MET A 28 -7.03 -27.67 -8.65
C MET A 28 -6.90 -27.54 -10.17
N ASN A 29 -5.67 -27.48 -10.69
CA ASN A 29 -5.42 -27.46 -12.13
C ASN A 29 -6.00 -28.72 -12.81
N SER A 30 -5.78 -29.91 -12.24
CA SER A 30 -6.33 -31.15 -12.77
C SER A 30 -7.85 -31.18 -12.73
N HIS A 31 -8.47 -30.66 -11.66
CA HIS A 31 -9.93 -30.60 -11.54
C HIS A 31 -10.54 -29.68 -12.60
N TYR A 32 -10.07 -28.43 -12.68
CA TYR A 32 -10.64 -27.43 -13.58
C TYR A 32 -10.27 -27.63 -15.06
N ALA A 33 -9.31 -28.50 -15.37
CA ALA A 33 -9.11 -28.99 -16.74
C ALA A 33 -10.30 -29.84 -17.25
N SER A 34 -11.05 -30.46 -16.33
CA SER A 34 -12.18 -31.34 -16.66
C SER A 34 -13.55 -30.73 -16.35
N GLU A 35 -13.68 -30.00 -15.25
CA GLU A 35 -14.95 -29.51 -14.75
C GLU A 35 -14.85 -28.05 -14.33
N ARG A 36 -15.67 -27.18 -14.94
CA ARG A 36 -15.66 -25.74 -14.69
C ARG A 36 -17.07 -25.23 -14.41
N ARG A 37 -17.50 -25.35 -13.16
CA ARG A 37 -18.80 -24.84 -12.72
C ARG A 37 -18.68 -23.39 -12.27
N CYS A 38 -19.39 -22.49 -12.95
CA CYS A 38 -19.52 -21.11 -12.51
C CYS A 38 -20.23 -21.03 -11.15
N ALA A 39 -19.88 -20.04 -10.35
CA ALA A 39 -20.61 -19.71 -9.14
C ALA A 39 -22.07 -19.34 -9.49
N VAL A 40 -23.03 -20.00 -8.84
CA VAL A 40 -24.47 -19.72 -9.03
C VAL A 40 -24.87 -18.50 -8.20
N GLU A 41 -24.37 -18.44 -6.97
CA GLU A 41 -24.57 -17.34 -6.03
C GLU A 41 -23.21 -16.89 -5.49
N VAL A 42 -23.02 -15.57 -5.42
CA VAL A 42 -21.79 -14.95 -4.94
C VAL A 42 -22.07 -14.30 -3.60
N LEU A 43 -21.54 -14.91 -2.54
CA LEU A 43 -21.81 -14.55 -1.16
C LEU A 43 -20.55 -13.99 -0.50
N LYS A 44 -20.73 -12.91 0.27
CA LYS A 44 -19.65 -12.35 1.11
C LYS A 44 -19.23 -13.37 2.16
N GLY A 45 -17.92 -13.58 2.30
CA GLY A 45 -17.29 -14.49 3.24
C GLY A 45 -16.95 -15.87 2.66
N GLU A 46 -17.61 -16.27 1.57
CA GLU A 46 -17.46 -17.59 0.96
C GLU A 46 -16.23 -17.71 0.06
N LEU A 47 -15.82 -18.96 -0.17
CA LEU A 47 -14.65 -19.31 -0.99
C LEU A 47 -15.04 -19.72 -2.41
N TYR A 48 -14.27 -19.23 -3.36
CA TYR A 48 -14.42 -19.48 -4.79
C TYR A 48 -13.05 -19.72 -5.42
N ALA A 49 -13.03 -20.13 -6.68
CA ALA A 49 -11.82 -20.14 -7.50
C ALA A 49 -11.90 -19.08 -8.61
N VAL A 50 -10.76 -18.50 -8.96
CA VAL A 50 -10.60 -17.59 -10.10
C VAL A 50 -9.43 -18.06 -10.94
N GLN A 51 -9.63 -18.16 -12.25
CA GLN A 51 -8.53 -18.41 -13.18
C GLN A 51 -7.84 -17.09 -13.54
N GLU A 52 -6.54 -17.03 -13.32
CA GLU A 52 -5.68 -16.00 -13.90
C GLU A 52 -4.58 -16.70 -14.70
N GLU A 53 -4.51 -16.40 -16.00
CA GLU A 53 -3.64 -17.09 -16.95
C GLU A 53 -3.83 -18.62 -16.87
N ASN A 54 -2.80 -19.36 -16.44
CA ASN A 54 -2.81 -20.81 -16.31
C ASN A 54 -2.88 -21.28 -14.85
N VAL A 55 -3.29 -20.42 -13.92
CA VAL A 55 -3.34 -20.71 -12.49
C VAL A 55 -4.74 -20.48 -11.95
N TYR A 56 -5.25 -21.46 -11.19
CA TYR A 56 -6.48 -21.32 -10.42
C TYR A 56 -6.15 -20.89 -8.99
N ASN A 57 -6.67 -19.73 -8.60
CA ASN A 57 -6.45 -19.16 -7.29
C ASN A 57 -7.68 -19.34 -6.42
N ARG A 58 -7.50 -19.69 -5.15
CA ARG A 58 -8.58 -19.64 -4.17
C ARG A 58 -8.78 -18.19 -3.73
N VAL A 59 -10.02 -17.75 -3.75
CA VAL A 59 -10.40 -16.40 -3.36
C VAL A 59 -11.52 -16.43 -2.35
N ARG A 60 -11.51 -15.47 -1.43
CA ARG A 60 -12.62 -15.19 -0.51
C ARG A 60 -13.28 -13.89 -0.93
N VAL A 61 -14.58 -13.90 -1.15
CA VAL A 61 -15.32 -12.66 -1.43
C VAL A 61 -15.41 -11.84 -0.15
N ILE A 62 -14.91 -10.61 -0.17
CA ILE A 62 -14.93 -9.73 1.00
C ILE A 62 -16.01 -8.64 0.90
N GLU A 63 -16.44 -8.32 -0.32
CA GLU A 63 -17.47 -7.32 -0.57
C GLU A 63 -18.26 -7.69 -1.82
N VAL A 64 -19.59 -7.62 -1.70
CA VAL A 64 -20.54 -7.76 -2.81
C VAL A 64 -21.26 -6.42 -2.92
N PRO A 65 -21.03 -5.64 -3.98
CA PRO A 65 -21.73 -4.37 -4.20
C PRO A 65 -23.24 -4.57 -4.23
N GLU A 66 -23.99 -3.56 -3.79
CA GLU A 66 -25.45 -3.56 -3.93
C GLU A 66 -25.83 -3.67 -5.42
N LYS A 67 -26.91 -4.40 -5.70
CA LYS A 67 -27.41 -4.58 -7.07
C LYS A 67 -27.94 -3.23 -7.60
N GLY A 68 -27.07 -2.44 -8.23
CA GLY A 68 -27.47 -1.33 -9.10
C GLY A 68 -27.84 -1.80 -10.51
N GLU A 69 -28.13 -0.86 -11.42
CA GLU A 69 -28.44 -1.12 -12.84
C GLU A 69 -27.23 -1.63 -13.68
N GLN A 70 -26.21 -2.20 -13.05
CA GLN A 70 -25.03 -2.70 -13.76
C GLN A 70 -25.30 -4.10 -14.33
N LEU A 71 -25.21 -4.21 -15.65
CA LEU A 71 -25.30 -5.48 -16.39
C LEU A 71 -24.21 -6.50 -16.01
N PHE A 72 -23.09 -6.04 -15.45
CA PHE A 72 -22.00 -6.91 -15.00
C PHE A 72 -21.71 -6.65 -13.52
N SER A 73 -21.98 -7.64 -12.67
CA SER A 73 -21.63 -7.55 -11.26
C SER A 73 -20.15 -7.87 -11.06
N SER A 74 -19.42 -6.95 -10.44
CA SER A 74 -18.09 -7.22 -9.89
C SER A 74 -18.18 -7.42 -8.39
N VAL A 75 -17.23 -8.17 -7.81
CA VAL A 75 -17.07 -8.29 -6.37
C VAL A 75 -15.63 -8.03 -5.97
N THR A 76 -15.40 -7.63 -4.74
CA THR A 76 -14.04 -7.54 -4.20
C THR A 76 -13.69 -8.86 -3.54
N ALA A 77 -12.58 -9.46 -3.95
CA ALA A 77 -12.12 -10.75 -3.45
C ALA A 77 -10.66 -10.69 -2.96
N CYS A 78 -10.39 -11.40 -1.86
CA CYS A 78 -9.05 -11.61 -1.32
C CYS A 78 -8.50 -12.95 -1.82
N PHE A 79 -7.33 -12.94 -2.45
CA PHE A 79 -6.62 -14.13 -2.90
C PHE A 79 -5.91 -14.74 -1.69
N ILE A 80 -6.55 -15.74 -1.06
CA ILE A 80 -6.18 -16.19 0.29
C ILE A 80 -4.81 -16.85 0.39
N ASP A 81 -4.22 -17.25 -0.74
CA ASP A 81 -2.90 -17.87 -0.82
C ASP A 81 -1.79 -16.87 -1.24
N GLU A 82 -2.17 -15.67 -1.70
CA GLU A 82 -1.25 -14.60 -2.11
C GLU A 82 -1.30 -13.36 -1.21
N GLY A 83 -2.44 -13.10 -0.58
CA GLY A 83 -2.71 -11.99 0.33
C GLY A 83 -3.07 -10.66 -0.33
N ARG A 84 -3.28 -10.65 -1.66
CA ARG A 84 -3.79 -9.46 -2.37
C ARG A 84 -5.31 -9.43 -2.42
N THR A 85 -5.84 -8.22 -2.51
CA THR A 85 -7.26 -7.97 -2.76
C THR A 85 -7.43 -7.38 -4.16
N GLN A 86 -8.44 -7.84 -4.89
CA GLN A 86 -8.72 -7.37 -6.25
C GLN A 86 -10.22 -7.40 -6.54
N GLU A 87 -10.66 -6.54 -7.43
CA GLU A 87 -11.98 -6.63 -8.05
C GLU A 87 -12.01 -7.77 -9.08
N VAL A 88 -13.01 -8.64 -8.98
CA VAL A 88 -13.20 -9.81 -9.85
C VAL A 88 -14.61 -9.76 -10.41
N LYS A 89 -14.76 -10.02 -11.71
CA LYS A 89 -16.10 -10.09 -12.33
C LYS A 89 -16.79 -11.35 -11.83
N SER A 90 -18.07 -11.24 -11.45
CA SER A 90 -18.79 -12.36 -10.84
C SER A 90 -18.83 -13.61 -11.72
N HIS A 91 -18.90 -13.45 -13.05
CA HIS A 91 -18.89 -14.56 -14.00
C HIS A 91 -17.53 -15.28 -14.12
N GLN A 92 -16.45 -14.71 -13.59
CA GLN A 92 -15.13 -15.35 -13.52
C GLN A 92 -14.99 -16.25 -12.28
N LEU A 93 -15.90 -16.14 -11.30
CA LEU A 93 -15.90 -16.97 -10.11
C LEU A 93 -16.40 -18.38 -10.45
N LEU A 94 -15.59 -19.36 -10.09
CA LEU A 94 -15.92 -20.78 -10.16
C LEU A 94 -16.26 -21.28 -8.76
N GLN A 95 -17.16 -22.26 -8.67
CA GLN A 95 -17.38 -23.00 -7.43
C GLN A 95 -16.06 -23.63 -6.99
N LEU A 96 -15.71 -23.51 -5.71
CA LEU A 96 -14.56 -24.17 -5.12
C LEU A 96 -15.00 -25.49 -4.47
N PRO A 97 -14.65 -26.66 -5.02
CA PRO A 97 -14.95 -27.95 -4.40
C PRO A 97 -14.49 -28.06 -2.95
N ALA A 98 -15.27 -28.76 -2.11
CA ALA A 98 -15.02 -28.87 -0.68
C ALA A 98 -13.63 -29.41 -0.34
N GLN A 99 -13.09 -30.33 -1.14
CA GLN A 99 -11.73 -30.86 -0.92
C GLN A 99 -10.64 -29.78 -0.97
N PHE A 100 -10.85 -28.70 -1.72
CA PHE A 100 -9.90 -27.59 -1.85
C PHE A 100 -10.11 -26.48 -0.82
N GLN A 101 -11.15 -26.58 0.00
CA GLN A 101 -11.44 -25.63 1.08
C GLN A 101 -10.72 -25.98 2.40
N ASN A 102 -10.28 -27.23 2.54
CA ASN A 102 -9.71 -27.75 3.80
C ASN A 102 -8.34 -27.14 4.14
N LEU A 103 -7.54 -26.81 3.13
CA LEU A 103 -6.24 -26.17 3.37
C LEU A 103 -6.48 -24.71 3.81
N PRO A 104 -5.93 -24.23 4.95
CA PRO A 104 -6.04 -22.82 5.32
C PRO A 104 -5.50 -21.89 4.24
N GLY A 105 -5.89 -20.61 4.24
CA GLY A 105 -5.25 -19.61 3.39
C GLY A 105 -3.75 -19.56 3.66
N GLN A 106 -2.93 -19.62 2.61
CA GLN A 106 -1.48 -19.73 2.74
C GLN A 106 -0.77 -18.37 2.86
N ALA A 107 -1.48 -17.26 2.63
CA ALA A 107 -0.91 -15.93 2.71
C ALA A 107 -0.75 -15.46 4.17
N VAL A 108 0.47 -15.13 4.54
CA VAL A 108 0.84 -14.49 5.80
C VAL A 108 1.35 -13.09 5.50
N GLU A 109 0.97 -12.12 6.31
CA GLU A 109 1.53 -10.77 6.25
C GLU A 109 2.88 -10.72 6.98
N PHE A 110 3.89 -10.20 6.32
CA PHE A 110 5.22 -10.00 6.87
C PHE A 110 5.50 -8.51 7.04
N ILE A 111 5.97 -8.12 8.22
CA ILE A 111 6.45 -6.77 8.50
C ILE A 111 7.95 -6.83 8.79
N LEU A 112 8.74 -6.25 7.90
CA LEU A 112 10.19 -6.12 8.09
C LEU A 112 10.46 -5.02 9.13
N CYS A 113 11.10 -5.40 10.24
CA CYS A 113 11.37 -4.48 11.33
C CYS A 113 12.53 -3.52 11.01
N ARG A 114 12.67 -2.53 11.89
CA ARG A 114 13.79 -1.56 11.94
C ARG A 114 13.94 -0.65 10.72
N ALA A 115 12.97 -0.61 9.81
CA ALA A 115 12.91 0.38 8.74
C ALA A 115 11.71 1.31 8.95
N GLN A 116 11.89 2.58 8.63
CA GLN A 116 10.81 3.59 8.55
C GLN A 116 11.11 4.58 7.42
N PRO A 117 10.09 5.26 6.86
CA PRO A 117 10.29 6.31 5.87
C PRO A 117 11.23 7.41 6.36
N VAL A 118 12.07 7.94 5.47
CA VAL A 118 13.07 8.98 5.78
C VAL A 118 12.46 10.29 6.25
N ASP A 119 11.24 10.60 5.79
CA ASP A 119 10.46 11.78 6.14
C ASP A 119 9.64 11.61 7.43
N GLY A 120 9.66 10.42 8.04
CA GLY A 120 8.89 10.10 9.24
C GLY A 120 7.38 9.93 8.99
N GLU A 121 6.96 9.87 7.73
CA GLU A 121 5.58 9.58 7.36
C GLU A 121 5.23 8.11 7.63
N VAL A 122 3.94 7.81 7.70
CA VAL A 122 3.45 6.41 7.81
C VAL A 122 3.61 5.68 6.48
N ASP A 123 3.34 6.38 5.38
CA ASP A 123 3.40 5.82 4.04
C ASP A 123 4.81 5.89 3.45
N TRP A 124 5.22 4.80 2.81
CA TRP A 124 6.46 4.79 2.05
C TRP A 124 6.32 5.53 0.72
N ASN A 125 7.40 6.19 0.31
CA ASN A 125 7.50 6.72 -1.06
C ASN A 125 7.31 5.58 -2.08
N PRO A 126 6.41 5.72 -3.08
CA PRO A 126 6.16 4.65 -4.06
C PRO A 126 7.41 4.17 -4.80
N LYS A 127 8.44 5.03 -4.96
CA LYS A 127 9.70 4.66 -5.61
C LYS A 127 10.42 3.53 -4.88
N VAL A 128 10.51 3.58 -3.55
CA VAL A 128 11.18 2.51 -2.78
C VAL A 128 10.32 1.26 -2.73
N THR A 129 9.00 1.38 -2.55
CA THR A 129 8.09 0.23 -2.64
C THR A 129 8.24 -0.50 -3.98
N ARG A 130 8.33 0.24 -5.09
CA ARG A 130 8.57 -0.34 -6.43
C ARG A 130 9.93 -1.02 -6.54
N ALA A 131 11.00 -0.36 -6.09
CA ALA A 131 12.36 -0.89 -6.15
C ALA A 131 12.49 -2.20 -5.35
N ILE A 132 11.97 -2.21 -4.12
CA ILE A 132 11.96 -3.39 -3.26
C ILE A 132 11.09 -4.49 -3.88
N SER A 133 9.90 -4.16 -4.40
CA SER A 133 9.03 -5.11 -5.09
C SER A 133 9.77 -5.83 -6.23
N GLN A 134 10.44 -5.09 -7.11
CA GLN A 134 11.24 -5.65 -8.19
C GLN A 134 12.40 -6.51 -7.68
N LYS A 135 13.01 -6.13 -6.55
CA LYS A 135 14.13 -6.86 -5.96
C LYS A 135 13.69 -8.22 -5.40
N ILE A 136 12.54 -8.28 -4.70
CA ILE A 136 12.17 -9.43 -3.87
C ILE A 136 11.05 -10.31 -4.45
N LYS A 137 10.24 -9.82 -5.39
CA LYS A 137 9.14 -10.60 -5.98
C LYS A 137 9.68 -11.85 -6.70
N GLY A 138 9.01 -12.98 -6.51
CA GLY A 138 9.39 -14.27 -7.12
C GLY A 138 10.63 -14.93 -6.54
N LYS A 139 11.19 -14.40 -5.44
CA LYS A 139 12.40 -14.95 -4.81
C LYS A 139 12.11 -15.46 -3.41
N LEU A 140 12.69 -16.62 -3.09
CA LEU A 140 12.74 -17.16 -1.73
C LEU A 140 13.67 -16.33 -0.84
N HIS A 141 13.19 -16.01 0.35
CA HIS A 141 13.96 -15.30 1.37
C HIS A 141 13.93 -16.10 2.66
N GLN A 142 15.04 -16.06 3.40
CA GLN A 142 15.10 -16.55 4.76
C GLN A 142 14.87 -15.37 5.70
N ALA A 143 14.00 -15.55 6.67
CA ALA A 143 13.65 -14.52 7.63
C ALA A 143 13.66 -15.08 9.04
N ARG A 144 14.13 -14.30 10.00
CA ARG A 144 14.00 -14.63 11.42
C ARG A 144 12.75 -13.96 11.98
N VAL A 145 11.87 -14.76 12.57
CA VAL A 145 10.68 -14.25 13.25
C VAL A 145 11.08 -13.53 14.54
N VAL A 146 10.58 -12.31 14.69
CA VAL A 146 10.69 -11.51 15.90
C VAL A 146 9.45 -11.70 16.76
N MET A 147 8.27 -11.67 16.14
CA MET A 147 6.97 -11.80 16.78
C MET A 147 5.92 -12.24 15.77
N SER A 148 4.83 -12.86 16.23
CA SER A 148 3.68 -13.22 15.42
C SER A 148 2.39 -12.92 16.17
N VAL A 149 1.43 -12.26 15.52
CA VAL A 149 0.09 -11.99 16.04
C VAL A 149 -0.91 -12.22 14.92
N GLY A 150 -1.82 -13.19 15.11
CA GLY A 150 -2.72 -13.61 14.04
C GLY A 150 -1.95 -14.03 12.78
N ASP A 151 -2.36 -13.50 11.63
CA ASP A 151 -1.72 -13.74 10.32
C ASP A 151 -0.59 -12.75 10.00
N THR A 152 -0.14 -11.96 10.97
CA THR A 152 0.95 -10.99 10.81
C THR A 152 2.19 -11.45 11.56
N VAL A 153 3.33 -11.46 10.86
CA VAL A 153 4.63 -11.90 11.35
C VAL A 153 5.66 -10.79 11.17
N TRP A 154 6.26 -10.35 12.27
CA TRP A 154 7.36 -9.40 12.26
C TRP A 154 8.67 -10.14 12.07
N VAL A 155 9.49 -9.68 11.13
CA VAL A 155 10.72 -10.36 10.74
C VAL A 155 11.92 -9.42 10.77
N ASP A 156 13.06 -9.97 11.20
CA ASP A 156 14.34 -9.28 11.19
C ASP A 156 15.52 -10.23 11.50
N PRO A 157 16.53 -10.39 10.62
CA PRO A 157 16.60 -9.85 9.27
C PRO A 157 15.77 -10.69 8.29
N MET A 158 15.48 -10.12 7.12
CA MET A 158 15.01 -10.83 5.93
C MET A 158 16.11 -10.79 4.87
N VAL A 159 16.64 -11.94 4.51
CA VAL A 159 17.81 -12.08 3.63
C VAL A 159 17.52 -13.00 2.46
N ARG A 160 18.06 -12.65 1.30
CA ARG A 160 18.13 -13.55 0.16
C ARG A 160 19.40 -14.37 0.29
N MET A 161 19.23 -15.68 0.35
CA MET A 161 20.34 -16.63 0.39
C MET A 161 20.25 -17.55 -0.82
N THR A 162 21.38 -17.78 -1.49
CA THR A 162 21.49 -18.78 -2.56
C THR A 162 22.53 -19.83 -2.20
N ARG A 163 22.20 -21.09 -2.48
CA ARG A 163 23.11 -22.20 -2.24
C ARG A 163 24.17 -22.21 -3.32
N VAL A 164 25.44 -22.38 -2.92
CA VAL A 164 26.52 -22.55 -3.90
C VAL A 164 26.44 -23.96 -4.49
N PRO A 165 26.35 -24.10 -5.83
CA PRO A 165 26.34 -25.41 -6.47
C PRO A 165 27.58 -26.23 -6.08
N GLY A 166 27.38 -27.51 -5.77
CA GLY A 166 28.47 -28.42 -5.37
C GLY A 166 28.96 -28.28 -3.92
N LEU A 167 28.54 -27.24 -3.19
CA LEU A 167 28.91 -27.04 -1.79
C LEU A 167 27.70 -27.15 -0.85
N LYS A 168 27.98 -27.34 0.44
CA LYS A 168 27.01 -27.23 1.54
C LYS A 168 27.01 -25.83 2.15
N THR A 169 27.33 -24.81 1.36
CA THR A 169 27.42 -23.41 1.79
C THR A 169 26.38 -22.54 1.08
N TYR A 170 26.04 -21.42 1.70
CA TYR A 170 25.10 -20.44 1.19
C TYR A 170 25.77 -19.07 1.13
N ILE A 171 25.40 -18.28 0.12
CA ILE A 171 25.83 -16.89 -0.04
C ILE A 171 24.64 -15.99 0.32
N ASN A 172 24.90 -14.98 1.16
CA ASN A 172 23.97 -13.89 1.41
C ASN A 172 24.07 -12.91 0.23
N GLU A 173 23.07 -12.88 -0.64
CA GLU A 173 23.06 -11.96 -1.79
C GLU A 173 22.75 -10.53 -1.34
N TYR A 174 21.68 -10.37 -0.55
CA TYR A 174 21.27 -9.07 -0.02
C TYR A 174 20.39 -9.21 1.22
N ASN A 175 20.34 -8.13 2.01
CA ASN A 175 19.42 -7.95 3.12
C ASN A 175 18.37 -6.91 2.72
N VAL A 176 17.09 -7.24 2.80
CA VAL A 176 16.00 -6.36 2.35
C VAL A 176 15.98 -5.03 3.13
N HIS A 177 16.32 -5.05 4.42
CA HIS A 177 16.43 -3.84 5.24
C HIS A 177 17.54 -2.92 4.71
N ALA A 178 18.71 -3.47 4.41
CA ALA A 178 19.82 -2.71 3.84
C ALA A 178 19.47 -2.11 2.46
N GLU A 179 18.71 -2.83 1.63
CA GLU A 179 18.23 -2.34 0.34
C GLU A 179 17.24 -1.17 0.49
N ILE A 180 16.36 -1.21 1.51
CA ILE A 180 15.47 -0.10 1.82
C ILE A 180 16.28 1.14 2.20
N LEU A 181 17.28 0.99 3.07
CA LEU A 181 18.13 2.12 3.49
C LEU A 181 18.97 2.67 2.32
N ALA A 182 19.55 1.79 1.52
CA ALA A 182 20.36 2.16 0.35
C ALA A 182 19.56 2.92 -0.72
N SER A 183 18.24 2.80 -0.73
CA SER A 183 17.38 3.58 -1.62
C SER A 183 17.35 5.09 -1.30
N GLY A 184 17.77 5.49 -0.09
CA GLY A 184 17.69 6.86 0.41
C GLY A 184 16.29 7.29 0.88
N PHE A 185 15.27 6.44 0.73
CA PHE A 185 13.90 6.72 1.16
C PHE A 185 13.54 6.09 2.50
N GLY A 186 14.47 5.36 3.13
CA GLY A 186 14.28 4.76 4.44
C GLY A 186 15.44 5.01 5.37
N VAL A 187 15.15 5.07 6.67
CA VAL A 187 16.13 5.18 7.75
C VAL A 187 15.93 4.06 8.76
N ASN A 188 16.98 3.81 9.55
CA ASN A 188 16.91 2.81 10.60
C ASN A 188 15.92 3.25 11.70
N ASN A 189 15.15 2.30 12.22
CA ASN A 189 14.25 2.47 13.35
C ASN A 189 14.67 1.49 14.47
N PRO A 190 15.74 1.80 15.22
CA PRO A 190 16.31 0.86 16.18
C PRO A 190 15.35 0.51 17.32
N GLN A 191 14.44 1.43 17.69
CA GLN A 191 13.48 1.25 18.78
C GLN A 191 12.27 0.39 18.40
N HIS A 192 12.07 0.09 17.11
CA HIS A 192 10.88 -0.61 16.60
C HIS A 192 10.60 -1.91 17.38
N VAL A 193 11.59 -2.79 17.51
CA VAL A 193 11.39 -4.11 18.12
C VAL A 193 11.05 -4.00 19.62
N ASP A 194 11.65 -3.05 20.33
CA ASP A 194 11.42 -2.87 21.76
C ASP A 194 10.04 -2.25 22.03
N LEU A 195 9.65 -1.25 21.24
CA LEU A 195 8.31 -0.66 21.29
C LEU A 195 7.25 -1.71 20.94
N LEU A 196 7.50 -2.54 19.92
CA LEU A 196 6.60 -3.63 19.53
C LEU A 196 6.37 -4.59 20.70
N LYS A 197 7.43 -5.04 21.37
CA LYS A 197 7.32 -5.90 22.56
C LYS A 197 6.52 -5.24 23.66
N ARG A 198 6.77 -3.96 23.95
CA ARG A 198 6.05 -3.23 25.01
C ARG A 198 4.54 -3.17 24.75
N VAL A 199 4.14 -2.88 23.51
CA VAL A 199 2.72 -2.80 23.12
C VAL A 199 2.02 -4.15 23.34
N PHE A 200 2.66 -5.26 22.97
CA PHE A 200 2.04 -6.59 23.07
C PHE A 200 2.24 -7.29 24.41
N GLN A 201 3.16 -6.83 25.25
CA GLN A 201 3.39 -7.36 26.60
C GLN A 201 2.58 -6.62 27.69
N GLY A 202 1.79 -5.61 27.33
CA GLY A 202 0.84 -4.98 28.24
C GLY A 202 1.50 -4.23 29.39
N ASP A 203 2.49 -3.40 29.10
CA ASP A 203 3.09 -2.53 30.10
C ASP A 203 2.03 -1.49 30.54
N GLU A 204 1.51 -1.60 31.77
CA GLU A 204 0.46 -0.73 32.34
C GLU A 204 0.86 0.76 32.42
N ASN A 205 2.11 1.09 32.07
CA ASN A 205 2.62 2.47 31.94
C ASN A 205 2.49 3.04 30.51
N ALA A 206 1.61 2.50 29.67
CA ALA A 206 1.39 2.97 28.29
C ALA A 206 0.84 4.41 28.15
N ASN A 207 0.73 5.17 29.24
CA ASN A 207 0.44 6.62 29.23
C ASN A 207 1.69 7.52 29.08
N THR A 208 2.90 6.97 28.89
CA THR A 208 4.14 7.76 28.76
C THR A 208 4.81 7.66 27.39
N LEU A 209 4.04 7.54 26.30
CA LEU A 209 4.56 7.74 24.93
C LEU A 209 4.37 9.18 24.41
N GLN A 210 3.83 10.09 25.22
CA GLN A 210 3.69 11.52 24.87
C GLN A 210 4.89 12.39 25.28
N HIS A 211 5.90 11.87 25.97
CA HIS A 211 7.10 12.63 26.34
C HIS A 211 8.36 11.76 26.24
N LEU A 212 9.03 11.81 25.08
CA LEU A 212 10.46 11.56 25.04
C LEU A 212 11.18 12.90 25.31
N PRO A 213 12.19 12.95 26.19
CA PRO A 213 13.06 14.10 26.31
C PRO A 213 13.82 14.29 24.99
N ASP A 214 13.81 15.53 24.50
CA ASP A 214 14.62 15.98 23.36
C ASP A 214 16.08 16.12 23.82
N ASP A 215 16.76 15.01 24.08
CA ASP A 215 18.23 15.02 24.23
C ASP A 215 18.86 15.02 22.83
N ARG A 216 18.66 16.13 22.12
CA ARG A 216 19.54 16.53 21.04
C ARG A 216 20.71 17.28 21.66
N VAL A 217 21.82 16.57 21.84
CA VAL A 217 23.13 17.21 21.90
C VAL A 217 23.31 17.97 20.59
N GLU A 218 23.31 19.30 20.65
CA GLU A 218 23.70 20.15 19.53
C GLU A 218 25.18 19.86 19.21
N VAL A 219 25.41 19.07 18.16
CA VAL A 219 26.74 18.87 17.59
C VAL A 219 26.97 20.02 16.63
N THR A 220 27.84 20.96 17.00
CA THR A 220 28.31 22.02 16.11
C THR A 220 29.26 21.43 15.06
N ASP A 221 29.31 22.05 13.88
CA ASP A 221 30.11 21.63 12.71
C ASP A 221 31.63 21.45 13.02
N ASP A 222 32.11 21.98 14.14
CA ASP A 222 33.50 21.83 14.58
C ASP A 222 33.83 20.42 15.13
N ASP A 223 32.85 19.63 15.61
CA ASP A 223 33.11 18.26 16.13
C ASP A 223 33.25 17.20 15.02
N LEU A 224 32.66 17.44 13.84
CA LEU A 224 32.85 16.55 12.68
C LEU A 224 34.27 16.63 12.13
N THR A 225 34.93 17.77 12.27
CA THR A 225 36.25 18.02 11.66
C THR A 225 37.38 17.43 12.52
N SER A 226 37.16 17.23 13.83
CA SER A 226 38.14 16.61 14.73
C SER A 226 38.17 15.08 14.59
N LYS A 227 37.00 14.42 14.50
CA LYS A 227 36.89 12.95 14.38
C LYS A 227 37.37 12.38 13.04
N MET A 228 37.47 13.22 12.02
CA MET A 228 37.95 12.82 10.69
C MET A 228 39.49 12.74 10.62
N LYS A 229 40.22 13.29 11.61
CA LYS A 229 41.69 13.17 11.71
C LYS A 229 42.16 11.95 12.50
N ASP A 230 41.35 11.44 13.43
CA ASP A 230 41.74 10.31 14.28
C ASP A 230 41.54 8.93 13.63
N LEU A 231 40.85 8.85 12.49
CA LEU A 231 40.65 7.60 11.74
C LEU A 231 41.79 7.27 10.75
N CYS A 232 42.78 8.16 10.58
CA CYS A 232 43.89 7.97 9.64
C CYS A 232 45.22 7.48 10.28
N SER A 233 45.24 7.17 11.57
CA SER A 233 46.44 6.65 12.24
C SER A 233 46.16 5.32 12.94
N GLY A 234 46.07 4.24 12.18
CA GLY A 234 45.82 2.92 12.78
C GLY A 234 45.64 1.76 11.82
N HIS A 235 46.46 1.67 10.76
CA HIS A 235 46.62 0.40 10.02
C HIS A 235 48.03 -0.14 10.28
N ASN A 236 48.13 -1.13 11.19
CA ASN A 236 49.18 -2.15 11.09
C ASN A 236 48.55 -3.37 10.44
N ALA A 237 49.14 -3.73 9.30
CA ALA A 237 48.74 -4.78 8.40
C ALA A 237 49.04 -6.18 8.95
N MET A 238 48.27 -7.18 8.49
CA MET A 238 48.85 -8.35 7.83
C MET A 238 47.99 -8.74 6.63
N GLU A 239 48.62 -8.70 5.46
CA GLU A 239 48.13 -9.06 4.14
C GLU A 239 47.95 -10.58 3.98
N PHE A 240 47.11 -10.99 3.01
CA PHE A 240 47.52 -12.04 2.07
C PHE A 240 46.89 -11.83 0.67
N ASN A 241 47.74 -11.29 -0.20
CA ASN A 241 47.87 -11.36 -1.66
C ASN A 241 46.78 -12.03 -2.52
N GLN A 242 46.27 -11.26 -3.48
CA GLN A 242 46.21 -11.66 -4.90
C GLN A 242 46.28 -10.41 -5.80
N THR A 243 47.19 -10.47 -6.76
CA THR A 243 47.58 -9.41 -7.72
C THR A 243 46.46 -9.00 -8.68
N PRO A 244 46.32 -7.70 -9.03
CA PRO A 244 45.33 -7.24 -10.00
C PRO A 244 45.90 -7.17 -11.43
N ILE A 245 45.15 -7.66 -12.42
CA ILE A 245 45.39 -7.34 -13.84
C ILE A 245 44.57 -6.09 -14.18
N SER A 246 45.26 -5.03 -14.61
CA SER A 246 44.67 -3.75 -15.02
C SER A 246 43.98 -3.83 -16.39
N PRO A 247 43.03 -2.92 -16.68
CA PRO A 247 42.25 -2.90 -17.91
C PRO A 247 43.01 -2.17 -19.03
N GLN A 248 43.08 -2.78 -20.21
CA GLN A 248 43.49 -2.09 -21.43
C GLN A 248 42.26 -1.69 -22.24
N ASN A 249 42.22 -0.38 -22.55
CA ASN A 249 41.40 0.27 -23.55
C ASN A 249 41.37 -0.51 -24.86
N ASN A 250 40.21 -0.52 -25.53
CA ASN A 250 40.17 -0.23 -26.96
C ASN A 250 38.78 0.29 -27.36
N SER A 251 38.81 1.39 -28.08
CA SER A 251 37.70 2.13 -28.66
C SER A 251 37.46 1.70 -30.12
N ALA A 252 36.20 1.89 -30.52
CA ALA A 252 35.66 2.13 -31.86
C ALA A 252 35.58 0.98 -32.90
N GLY A 253 34.39 0.84 -33.48
CA GLY A 253 34.10 0.07 -34.68
C GLY A 253 32.61 0.06 -35.03
N LEU A 254 32.14 1.14 -35.67
CA LEU A 254 30.84 1.28 -36.34
C LEU A 254 30.69 0.29 -37.51
N CYS A 255 29.48 -0.24 -37.72
CA CYS A 255 28.91 -0.37 -39.07
C CYS A 255 27.39 -0.61 -39.05
N ASN A 256 26.72 0.10 -39.95
CA ASN A 256 25.29 0.18 -40.22
C ASN A 256 24.72 -1.09 -40.87
N GLY A 257 23.38 -1.20 -40.87
CA GLY A 257 22.62 -2.17 -41.64
C GLY A 257 21.11 -1.95 -41.53
N ASP A 258 20.59 -1.11 -42.43
CA ASP A 258 19.23 -0.62 -42.61
C ASP A 258 18.13 -1.65 -43.02
N LEU A 259 16.87 -1.17 -42.97
CA LEU A 259 15.63 -1.56 -43.73
C LEU A 259 14.79 -2.74 -43.15
N GLN A 260 13.44 -2.73 -43.12
CA GLN A 260 12.42 -1.88 -43.74
C GLN A 260 11.04 -2.10 -43.08
N ASP A 261 10.17 -1.08 -43.17
CA ASP A 261 8.72 -1.15 -42.97
C ASP A 261 8.03 -2.19 -43.87
N THR A 262 7.00 -2.85 -43.35
CA THR A 262 5.84 -3.28 -44.15
C THR A 262 4.56 -2.99 -43.39
N VAL A 263 3.81 -2.08 -43.99
CA VAL A 263 2.41 -1.75 -43.75
C VAL A 263 1.61 -2.77 -44.54
N ASP A 264 0.65 -3.46 -43.93
CA ASP A 264 -0.42 -4.14 -44.65
C ASP A 264 -1.75 -3.65 -44.09
N ASP A 265 -2.43 -2.90 -44.94
CA ASP A 265 -3.81 -2.45 -44.88
C ASP A 265 -4.53 -3.28 -45.94
N ASP A 266 -5.66 -3.92 -45.61
CA ASP A 266 -6.68 -4.26 -46.59
C ASP A 266 -8.04 -4.48 -45.90
N ASN A 267 -9.02 -3.84 -46.53
CA ASN A 267 -10.38 -3.56 -46.11
C ASN A 267 -11.37 -4.66 -46.53
N ASP A 268 -12.58 -4.56 -45.96
CA ASP A 268 -13.90 -4.53 -46.65
C ASP A 268 -14.94 -5.27 -45.78
N ASP A 269 -15.90 -4.58 -45.14
CA ASP A 269 -17.10 -3.88 -45.63
C ASP A 269 -18.36 -4.76 -45.48
N ASP A 270 -19.36 -4.31 -44.72
CA ASP A 270 -20.69 -3.96 -45.26
C ASP A 270 -21.69 -3.58 -44.14
N SER A 271 -22.04 -2.30 -44.17
CA SER A 271 -23.29 -1.60 -43.88
C SER A 271 -24.54 -2.36 -43.38
N SER A 272 -25.26 -1.75 -42.42
CA SER A 272 -26.60 -1.18 -42.72
C SER A 272 -27.22 -0.45 -41.51
N GLU A 273 -27.73 0.76 -41.80
CA GLU A 273 -28.52 1.61 -40.91
C GLU A 273 -29.96 1.09 -40.73
N GLY A 274 -30.58 1.43 -39.59
CA GLY A 274 -32.01 1.23 -39.37
C GLY A 274 -32.55 2.04 -38.18
N ARG A 275 -32.92 3.31 -38.43
CA ARG A 275 -33.83 4.08 -37.57
C ARG A 275 -35.23 3.45 -37.61
N MET A 276 -35.90 3.31 -36.46
CA MET A 276 -37.35 3.57 -36.32
C MET A 276 -37.74 3.91 -34.87
N ASN A 277 -38.54 4.95 -34.72
CA ASN A 277 -39.28 5.35 -33.51
C ASN A 277 -40.38 4.32 -33.18
N PHE A 278 -40.80 4.22 -31.91
CA PHE A 278 -42.14 4.62 -31.42
C PHE A 278 -42.43 4.12 -29.99
N MET A 279 -43.13 5.00 -29.25
CA MET A 279 -44.13 4.74 -28.21
C MET A 279 -43.72 4.43 -26.75
N SER A 280 -43.90 5.47 -25.94
CA SER A 280 -44.36 5.41 -24.55
C SER A 280 -45.66 4.60 -24.40
N PRO A 281 -46.00 4.21 -23.17
CA PRO A 281 -47.13 4.89 -22.55
C PRO A 281 -46.86 5.36 -21.11
N ASP A 282 -47.39 6.54 -20.83
CA ASP A 282 -47.72 7.02 -19.49
C ASP A 282 -48.78 6.12 -18.84
N LEU A 283 -48.64 5.88 -17.52
CA LEU A 283 -49.81 5.83 -16.63
C LEU A 283 -49.46 6.44 -15.27
N ASN A 284 -50.17 7.53 -15.00
CA ASN A 284 -50.29 8.30 -13.76
C ASN A 284 -50.65 7.44 -12.53
N GLY A 285 -50.28 7.93 -11.33
CA GLY A 285 -50.96 7.46 -10.11
C GLY A 285 -50.40 7.84 -8.75
N PHE A 286 -50.31 9.14 -8.44
CA PHE A 286 -50.65 9.76 -7.14
C PHE A 286 -50.13 9.23 -5.77
N SER A 287 -49.55 10.20 -5.04
CA SER A 287 -49.77 10.49 -3.60
C SER A 287 -48.98 9.75 -2.51
N SER A 288 -48.00 10.47 -1.93
CA SER A 288 -47.89 10.63 -0.45
C SER A 288 -48.95 11.66 0.01
N PRO A 289 -49.31 11.86 1.32
CA PRO A 289 -48.54 11.59 2.54
C PRO A 289 -49.35 11.14 3.80
N ASN A 290 -48.67 10.62 4.84
CA ASN A 290 -48.67 11.19 6.21
C ASN A 290 -48.24 10.19 7.30
N GLN A 291 -47.20 10.61 8.02
CA GLN A 291 -47.00 10.59 9.48
C GLN A 291 -47.73 9.53 10.31
N THR A 292 -46.97 8.75 11.09
CA THR A 292 -47.08 8.83 12.56
C THR A 292 -45.74 8.43 13.22
N ARG A 293 -45.24 9.31 14.09
CA ARG A 293 -44.15 9.06 15.05
C ARG A 293 -44.49 7.89 15.97
N SER A 294 -43.48 7.08 16.31
CA SER A 294 -43.36 6.53 17.66
C SER A 294 -41.88 6.53 18.06
N ALA A 295 -41.65 7.02 19.27
CA ALA A 295 -40.36 7.29 19.86
C ALA A 295 -39.86 6.07 20.65
N SER A 296 -38.58 5.76 20.50
CA SER A 296 -37.67 5.08 21.45
C SER A 296 -36.37 4.83 20.67
N SER A 297 -35.15 5.01 21.16
CA SER A 297 -34.61 5.26 22.50
C SER A 297 -33.39 6.16 22.33
N GLU A 298 -33.23 7.15 23.21
CA GLU A 298 -31.98 7.87 23.40
C GLU A 298 -30.91 6.93 23.96
N THR A 299 -30.28 6.16 23.10
CA THR A 299 -28.91 5.70 23.33
C THR A 299 -28.02 6.78 22.74
N GLY A 300 -27.35 7.54 23.61
CA GLY A 300 -26.35 8.53 23.22
C GLY A 300 -25.33 7.88 22.30
N MET A 301 -25.52 8.06 20.99
CA MET A 301 -24.57 7.64 19.99
C MET A 301 -23.35 8.51 20.19
N PHE A 302 -22.30 7.95 20.79
CA PHE A 302 -20.97 8.55 20.71
C PHE A 302 -20.63 8.66 19.22
N ILE A 303 -20.83 9.84 18.64
CA ILE A 303 -20.35 10.14 17.29
C ILE A 303 -18.84 10.11 17.40
N HIS A 304 -18.23 8.97 17.09
CA HIS A 304 -16.79 8.87 17.00
C HIS A 304 -16.34 9.76 15.84
N ILE A 305 -15.62 10.83 16.19
CA ILE A 305 -15.00 11.75 15.25
C ILE A 305 -13.62 11.20 14.91
N PHE A 306 -13.39 10.95 13.63
CA PHE A 306 -12.12 10.48 13.12
C PHE A 306 -11.31 11.64 12.56
N HIS A 307 -9.98 11.58 12.74
CA HIS A 307 -9.08 12.58 12.18
C HIS A 307 -8.54 12.07 10.84
N PRO A 308 -8.83 12.74 9.72
CA PRO A 308 -8.30 12.32 8.43
C PRO A 308 -6.79 12.53 8.39
N GLN A 309 -6.10 11.69 7.62
CA GLN A 309 -4.68 11.91 7.34
C GLN A 309 -4.49 13.13 6.43
N ILE A 310 -3.38 13.86 6.64
CA ILE A 310 -3.14 15.13 5.97
C ILE A 310 -1.76 15.08 5.32
N LYS A 311 -1.72 15.38 4.01
CA LYS A 311 -0.46 15.62 3.29
C LYS A 311 -0.45 17.05 2.81
N TRP A 312 0.67 17.74 2.90
CA TRP A 312 0.74 19.13 2.44
C TRP A 312 2.05 19.40 1.73
N PHE A 313 2.03 20.41 0.88
CA PHE A 313 3.22 20.95 0.24
C PHE A 313 3.06 22.45 0.04
N GLN A 314 4.17 23.17 -0.05
CA GLN A 314 4.17 24.60 -0.30
C GLN A 314 4.97 24.94 -1.56
N ARG A 315 4.52 25.97 -2.27
CA ARG A 315 5.23 26.58 -3.40
C ARG A 315 5.05 28.09 -3.32
N GLY A 316 6.08 28.78 -2.81
CA GLY A 316 6.02 30.21 -2.53
C GLY A 316 4.91 30.53 -1.53
N GLU A 317 3.96 31.36 -1.95
CA GLU A 317 2.82 31.79 -1.14
C GLU A 317 1.65 30.81 -1.12
N LEU A 318 1.70 29.73 -1.91
CA LEU A 318 0.62 28.75 -1.95
C LEU A 318 0.97 27.52 -1.11
N VAL A 319 0.05 27.11 -0.25
CA VAL A 319 0.11 25.84 0.47
C VAL A 319 -1.03 24.97 -0.05
N THR A 320 -0.73 23.76 -0.46
CA THR A 320 -1.75 22.79 -0.86
C THR A 320 -1.83 21.71 0.19
N VAL A 321 -3.03 21.42 0.67
CA VAL A 321 -3.30 20.43 1.72
C VAL A 321 -4.27 19.38 1.17
N TYR A 322 -3.81 18.15 1.11
CA TYR A 322 -4.62 16.97 0.81
C TYR A 322 -5.21 16.41 2.08
N ILE A 323 -6.53 16.26 2.11
CA ILE A 323 -7.23 15.44 3.09
C ILE A 323 -7.32 14.04 2.49
N LYS A 324 -6.66 13.05 3.09
CA LYS A 324 -6.59 11.68 2.59
C LYS A 324 -7.86 10.91 2.94
N LEU A 325 -8.94 11.26 2.25
CA LEU A 325 -10.24 10.61 2.28
C LEU A 325 -10.70 10.37 0.85
N ILE A 326 -11.09 9.13 0.54
CA ILE A 326 -11.57 8.76 -0.78
C ILE A 326 -13.09 8.85 -0.81
N SER A 327 -13.62 9.59 -1.79
CA SER A 327 -15.04 9.79 -2.03
C SER A 327 -15.87 10.26 -0.82
N PRO A 328 -15.42 11.26 -0.02
CA PRO A 328 -16.20 11.75 1.11
C PRO A 328 -17.47 12.49 0.66
N VAL A 329 -18.54 12.31 1.44
CA VAL A 329 -19.84 12.97 1.25
C VAL A 329 -20.08 14.00 2.36
N MET A 330 -21.06 14.89 2.15
CA MET A 330 -21.46 15.94 3.12
C MET A 330 -20.27 16.78 3.63
N GLN A 331 -19.41 17.18 2.69
CA GLN A 331 -18.18 17.87 3.02
C GLN A 331 -18.40 19.34 3.33
N LYS A 332 -17.66 19.84 4.31
CA LYS A 332 -17.61 21.26 4.67
C LYS A 332 -16.16 21.66 4.92
N CYS A 333 -15.73 22.76 4.33
CA CYS A 333 -14.41 23.34 4.54
C CYS A 333 -14.53 24.83 4.83
N GLU A 334 -13.93 25.29 5.92
CA GLU A 334 -13.97 26.68 6.38
C GLU A 334 -12.55 27.20 6.60
N PHE A 335 -12.28 28.40 6.09
CA PHE A 335 -10.97 29.05 6.17
C PHE A 335 -11.05 30.25 7.10
N TYR A 336 -10.10 30.34 8.03
CA TYR A 336 -9.89 31.46 8.94
C TYR A 336 -8.44 31.95 8.80
N SER A 337 -8.11 33.08 9.42
CA SER A 337 -6.80 33.70 9.27
C SER A 337 -5.64 32.77 9.66
N ASP A 338 -5.80 31.90 10.65
CA ASP A 338 -4.74 31.00 11.12
C ASP A 338 -5.20 29.55 11.28
N THR A 339 -6.41 29.25 10.83
CA THR A 339 -7.06 27.95 11.08
C THR A 339 -7.84 27.51 9.86
N VAL A 340 -7.83 26.22 9.58
CA VAL A 340 -8.69 25.60 8.56
C VAL A 340 -9.46 24.45 9.19
N VAL A 341 -10.76 24.40 8.94
CA VAL A 341 -11.64 23.35 9.44
C VAL A 341 -12.18 22.57 8.28
N TYR A 342 -11.98 21.25 8.29
CA TYR A 342 -12.59 20.32 7.35
C TYR A 342 -13.48 19.33 8.10
N SER A 343 -14.62 18.99 7.51
CA SER A 343 -15.47 17.88 7.96
C SER A 343 -16.10 17.16 6.76
N GLY A 344 -16.38 15.88 6.91
CA GLY A 344 -17.03 15.06 5.88
C GLY A 344 -17.28 13.64 6.37
N TYR A 345 -17.97 12.84 5.57
CA TYR A 345 -18.35 11.47 5.92
C TYR A 345 -17.81 10.47 4.89
N VAL A 346 -17.33 9.32 5.37
CA VAL A 346 -16.98 8.16 4.53
C VAL A 346 -17.54 6.92 5.21
N ASN A 347 -18.41 6.16 4.53
CA ASN A 347 -19.04 4.94 5.05
C ASN A 347 -19.65 5.16 6.46
N ASP A 348 -20.48 6.19 6.59
CA ASP A 348 -21.15 6.62 7.84
C ASP A 348 -20.22 7.04 9.00
N ARG A 349 -18.91 7.14 8.76
CA ARG A 349 -17.95 7.68 9.75
C ARG A 349 -17.73 9.17 9.52
N HIS A 350 -17.87 9.95 10.58
CA HIS A 350 -17.60 11.37 10.57
C HIS A 350 -16.11 11.65 10.71
N TYR A 351 -15.54 12.32 9.72
CA TYR A 351 -14.16 12.80 9.74
C TYR A 351 -14.16 14.31 9.97
N TYR A 352 -13.29 14.77 10.86
CA TYR A 352 -13.13 16.17 11.21
C TYR A 352 -11.65 16.50 11.41
N ALA A 353 -11.21 17.63 10.87
CA ALA A 353 -9.87 18.16 11.06
C ALA A 353 -9.94 19.66 11.31
N LYS A 354 -9.45 20.10 12.48
CA LYS A 354 -9.17 21.51 12.76
C LYS A 354 -7.66 21.72 12.72
N LEU A 355 -7.18 22.48 11.75
CA LEU A 355 -5.77 22.69 11.46
C LEU A 355 -5.37 24.09 11.87
N GLU A 356 -4.68 24.21 12.99
CA GLU A 356 -4.11 25.48 13.47
C GLU A 356 -2.76 25.70 12.78
N LEU A 357 -2.76 26.56 11.76
CA LEU A 357 -1.69 26.69 10.79
C LEU A 357 -0.48 27.46 11.33
N SER A 358 0.72 27.08 10.89
CA SER A 358 2.00 27.70 11.32
C SER A 358 2.13 29.20 11.00
N GLY A 359 1.28 29.76 10.15
CA GLY A 359 1.21 31.18 9.87
C GLY A 359 -0.14 31.60 9.29
N ASP A 360 -0.30 32.90 9.13
CA ASP A 360 -1.57 33.46 8.65
C ASP A 360 -1.78 33.21 7.14
N ILE A 361 -3.04 33.03 6.77
CA ILE A 361 -3.55 32.89 5.41
C ILE A 361 -4.56 34.00 5.09
N MET A 362 -4.72 34.29 3.80
CA MET A 362 -5.78 35.14 3.25
C MET A 362 -7.01 34.27 2.98
N ALA A 363 -7.92 34.15 3.94
CA ALA A 363 -9.03 33.19 3.91
C ALA A 363 -9.92 33.35 2.66
N GLU A 364 -10.10 34.58 2.20
CA GLU A 364 -10.85 34.97 1.00
C GLU A 364 -10.20 34.50 -0.32
N GLU A 365 -8.90 34.24 -0.32
CA GLU A 365 -8.15 33.70 -1.46
C GLU A 365 -7.92 32.18 -1.35
N CYS A 366 -8.41 31.56 -0.28
CA CYS A 366 -8.32 30.11 -0.08
C CYS A 366 -9.51 29.41 -0.72
N SER A 367 -9.28 28.20 -1.23
CA SER A 367 -10.32 27.38 -1.87
C SER A 367 -10.07 25.91 -1.60
N TRP A 368 -11.07 25.08 -1.86
CA TRP A 368 -10.89 23.64 -1.90
C TRP A 368 -11.66 23.03 -3.06
N GLU A 369 -11.19 21.89 -3.54
CA GLU A 369 -11.78 21.16 -4.66
C GLU A 369 -11.59 19.66 -4.47
N MET A 370 -12.39 18.85 -5.17
CA MET A 370 -12.16 17.42 -5.27
C MET A 370 -11.19 17.12 -6.42
N LYS A 371 -10.13 16.36 -6.16
CA LYS A 371 -9.18 15.87 -7.17
C LYS A 371 -8.92 14.39 -6.97
N CYS A 372 -9.11 13.60 -8.02
CA CYS A 372 -8.93 12.15 -7.97
C CYS A 372 -9.68 11.50 -6.80
N ASN A 373 -10.91 11.97 -6.55
CA ASN A 373 -11.78 11.56 -5.43
C ASN A 373 -11.25 11.89 -4.02
N GLU A 374 -10.25 12.76 -3.87
CA GLU A 374 -9.77 13.27 -2.58
C GLU A 374 -10.03 14.80 -2.44
N PRO A 375 -10.38 15.31 -1.24
CA PRO A 375 -10.46 16.74 -0.98
C PRO A 375 -9.08 17.39 -0.93
N VAL A 376 -8.92 18.48 -1.67
CA VAL A 376 -7.67 19.24 -1.77
C VAL A 376 -7.93 20.71 -1.50
N MET A 377 -7.32 21.25 -0.44
CA MET A 377 -7.39 22.66 -0.07
C MET A 377 -6.17 23.39 -0.64
N LYS A 378 -6.40 24.60 -1.16
CA LYS A 378 -5.38 25.54 -1.62
C LYS A 378 -5.45 26.76 -0.73
N LEU A 379 -4.42 26.98 0.07
CA LEU A 379 -4.30 28.08 1.01
C LEU A 379 -3.33 29.12 0.46
N LYS A 380 -3.67 30.38 0.61
CA LYS A 380 -2.81 31.52 0.25
C LYS A 380 -2.22 32.09 1.53
N LYS A 381 -0.90 31.99 1.71
CA LYS A 381 -0.20 32.59 2.83
C LYS A 381 -0.31 34.11 2.76
N LYS A 382 -0.43 34.73 3.92
CA LYS A 382 -0.32 36.19 4.06
C LYS A 382 1.13 36.65 3.98
N ASP A 383 2.05 35.87 4.55
CA ASP A 383 3.49 36.13 4.51
C ASP A 383 4.22 35.19 3.53
N LYS A 384 5.18 35.75 2.80
CA LYS A 384 6.04 35.03 1.82
C LYS A 384 7.04 34.05 2.43
N ARG A 385 6.99 33.80 3.74
CA ARG A 385 7.94 32.93 4.43
C ARG A 385 7.60 31.45 4.20
N ASP A 386 8.63 30.63 4.10
CA ASP A 386 8.45 29.18 4.06
C ASP A 386 8.08 28.66 5.44
N TRP A 387 7.05 27.83 5.47
CA TRP A 387 6.61 27.15 6.68
C TRP A 387 7.44 25.89 6.86
N ARG A 388 8.02 25.70 8.05
CA ARG A 388 8.78 24.47 8.38
C ARG A 388 7.85 23.31 8.72
N THR A 389 6.65 23.62 9.21
CA THR A 389 5.57 22.68 9.54
C THR A 389 4.25 23.25 9.01
N LEU A 390 3.22 22.43 8.85
CA LEU A 390 1.88 22.93 8.51
C LEU A 390 1.20 23.56 9.73
N LEU A 391 1.37 22.94 10.90
CA LEU A 391 0.66 23.26 12.13
C LEU A 391 1.57 23.96 13.15
N LYS A 392 0.99 24.85 13.97
CA LYS A 392 1.68 25.51 15.11
C LYS A 392 2.14 24.49 16.15
N HIS A 393 1.31 23.48 16.41
CA HIS A 393 1.56 22.42 17.38
C HIS A 393 1.44 21.07 16.67
N LYS A 394 2.31 20.11 17.01
CA LYS A 394 2.11 18.71 16.61
C LYS A 394 0.96 18.17 17.46
N ALA A 395 -0.11 17.73 16.80
CA ALA A 395 -1.25 17.06 17.42
C ALA A 395 -0.90 15.65 17.89
#